data_AF-A0A4R6JJI5-F1
#
_entry.id   AF-A0A4R6JJI5-F1
#
_cell.length_a   1.000
_cell.length_b   1.000
_cell.length_c   1.000
_cell.angle_alpha   90.00
_cell.angle_beta   90.00
_cell.angle_gamma   90.00
#
_symmetry.space_group_name_H-M   'P 1'
#
loop_
_entity.id
_entity.type
_entity.pdbx_description
1 polymer ?
#
loop_
_entity_poly.entity_id
_entity_poly.type
_entity_poly.pdbx_seq_one_letter_code
_entity_poly.pdbx_strand_id
1 'polypeptide(L)'
;MGFASWGRTDTRVLTGMLGIAFVIEAFWGLVLPLLHVAGALDVVSTRDVLVNPNVGTDLAEADGMKLSVSESATLKVADPSLGERVLLDLPAVFYAVLILLGIYWLFLVARTLGAGDPFAPRNPFRLFGIAALIVVGTFGDSLLTGITTHQLVAGTSLEEHVPFSVDFSFLPLVVAALVAAVAEAFRIGVRLREDTEGLV
;
A
#
# COMPACT_ATOMS: atom_id res chain seq x y z
N MET A 1 31.54 -7.42 -20.99
CA MET A 1 30.35 -6.59 -20.75
C MET A 1 30.68 -5.63 -19.62
N GLY A 2 30.83 -4.34 -19.91
CA GLY A 2 31.17 -3.35 -18.88
C GLY A 2 29.93 -3.01 -18.05
N PHE A 3 30.00 -3.16 -16.74
CA PHE A 3 28.98 -2.63 -15.84
C PHE A 3 28.98 -1.10 -15.99
N ALA A 4 27.84 -0.51 -16.36
CA ALA A 4 27.70 0.94 -16.42
C ALA A 4 27.98 1.51 -15.02
N SER A 5 28.96 2.42 -14.92
CA SER A 5 29.30 3.06 -13.64
C SER A 5 28.18 4.02 -13.24
N TRP A 6 27.53 3.76 -12.11
CA TRP A 6 26.49 4.64 -11.55
C TRP A 6 27.02 6.08 -11.41
N GLY A 7 26.40 7.01 -12.14
CA GLY A 7 26.86 8.39 -12.25
C GLY A 7 26.05 9.38 -11.40
N ARG A 8 26.52 10.64 -11.37
CA ARG A 8 25.76 11.76 -10.78
C ARG A 8 24.44 11.99 -11.51
N THR A 9 24.40 11.74 -12.81
CA THR A 9 23.18 11.88 -13.62
C THR A 9 22.14 10.85 -13.21
N ASP A 10 22.51 9.58 -13.05
CA ASP A 10 21.61 8.50 -12.62
C ASP A 10 21.02 8.78 -11.25
N THR A 11 21.86 9.26 -10.32
CA THR A 11 21.42 9.68 -8.99
C THR A 11 20.41 10.83 -9.06
N ARG A 12 20.65 11.85 -9.87
CA ARG A 12 19.73 12.99 -10.02
C ARG A 12 18.41 12.58 -10.65
N VAL A 13 18.44 11.72 -11.67
CA VAL A 13 17.25 11.18 -12.32
C VAL A 13 16.43 10.38 -11.32
N LEU A 14 17.04 9.42 -10.61
CA LEU A 14 16.37 8.62 -9.59
C LEU A 14 15.77 9.50 -8.49
N THR A 15 16.53 10.45 -7.98
CA THR A 15 16.07 11.38 -6.93
C THR A 15 14.90 12.23 -7.41
N GLY A 16 14.95 12.72 -8.65
CA GLY A 16 13.86 13.47 -9.27
C GLY A 16 12.61 12.62 -9.44
N MET A 17 12.75 11.38 -9.93
CA MET A 17 11.63 10.44 -10.06
C MET A 17 10.98 10.13 -8.71
N LEU A 18 11.79 9.88 -7.67
CA LEU A 18 11.28 9.65 -6.30
C LEU A 18 10.57 10.89 -5.75
N GLY A 19 11.08 12.09 -6.02
CA GLY A 19 10.42 13.34 -5.63
C GLY A 19 9.07 13.55 -6.34
N ILE A 20 9.00 13.25 -7.64
CA ILE A 20 7.74 13.30 -8.40
C ILE A 20 6.75 12.27 -7.86
N ALA A 21 7.18 11.03 -7.67
CA ALA A 21 6.34 9.98 -7.09
C ALA A 21 5.82 10.36 -5.70
N PHE A 22 6.68 10.96 -4.85
CA PHE A 22 6.28 11.46 -3.54
C PHE A 22 5.19 12.53 -3.63
N VAL A 23 5.34 13.53 -4.52
CA VAL A 23 4.36 14.61 -4.67
C VAL A 23 3.03 14.09 -5.20
N ILE A 24 3.07 13.21 -6.20
CA ILE A 24 1.87 12.59 -6.76
C ILE A 24 1.14 11.78 -5.68
N GLU A 25 1.86 10.92 -4.97
CA GLU A 25 1.28 10.08 -3.91
C GLU A 25 0.75 10.92 -2.75
N ALA A 26 1.50 11.92 -2.30
CA ALA A 26 1.05 12.80 -1.21
C ALA A 26 -0.20 13.56 -1.60
N PHE A 27 -0.30 14.02 -2.85
CA PHE A 27 -1.49 14.71 -3.32
C PHE A 27 -2.69 13.75 -3.41
N TRP A 28 -2.52 12.60 -4.08
CA TRP A 28 -3.63 11.69 -4.35
C TRP A 28 -4.05 10.87 -3.13
N GLY A 29 -3.08 10.34 -2.38
CA GLY A 29 -3.30 9.43 -1.26
C GLY A 29 -3.47 10.13 0.10
N LEU A 30 -3.13 11.42 0.23
CA LEU A 30 -3.27 12.15 1.49
C LEU A 30 -4.09 13.42 1.37
N VAL A 31 -3.76 14.33 0.43
CA VAL A 31 -4.46 15.61 0.32
C VAL A 31 -5.92 15.42 -0.08
N LEU A 32 -6.22 14.63 -1.12
CA LEU A 32 -7.60 14.42 -1.56
C LEU A 32 -8.48 13.75 -0.49
N PRO A 33 -8.05 12.64 0.16
CA PRO A 33 -8.83 12.03 1.24
C PRO A 33 -9.04 12.99 2.42
N LEU A 34 -8.03 13.75 2.83
CA LEU A 34 -8.19 14.70 3.94
C LEU A 34 -9.17 15.84 3.60
N LEU A 35 -9.18 16.32 2.35
CA LEU A 35 -10.17 17.29 1.89
C LEU A 35 -11.59 16.71 1.86
N HIS A 36 -11.72 15.42 1.51
CA HIS A 36 -12.99 14.71 1.54
C HIS A 36 -13.50 14.53 2.98
N VAL A 37 -12.64 14.08 3.91
CA VAL A 37 -12.96 14.04 5.36
C VAL A 37 -13.40 15.41 5.88
N ALA A 38 -12.72 16.48 5.47
CA ALA A 38 -13.06 17.85 5.86
C ALA A 38 -14.38 18.37 5.24
N GLY A 39 -14.98 17.65 4.30
CA GLY A 39 -16.18 18.09 3.57
C GLY A 39 -15.94 19.20 2.58
N ALA A 40 -14.69 19.43 2.19
CA ALA A 40 -14.34 20.41 1.16
C ALA A 40 -14.64 19.90 -0.26
N LEU A 41 -14.84 18.58 -0.41
CA LEU A 41 -15.18 17.92 -1.66
C LEU A 41 -16.49 17.15 -1.50
N ASP A 42 -17.47 17.49 -2.34
CA ASP A 42 -18.76 16.78 -2.43
C ASP A 42 -18.63 15.62 -3.41
N VAL A 43 -17.97 14.55 -2.96
CA VAL A 43 -17.79 13.34 -3.76
C VAL A 43 -18.72 12.28 -3.21
N VAL A 44 -19.57 11.71 -4.07
CA VAL A 44 -20.39 10.56 -3.69
C VAL A 44 -19.45 9.46 -3.22
N SER A 45 -19.52 9.15 -1.94
CA SER A 45 -18.66 8.14 -1.32
C SER A 45 -19.13 6.77 -1.75
N THR A 46 -18.36 6.14 -2.63
CA THR A 46 -18.60 4.78 -3.09
C THR A 46 -17.49 3.86 -2.62
N ARG A 47 -17.85 2.71 -2.05
CA ARG A 47 -16.91 1.63 -1.73
C ARG A 47 -17.44 0.32 -2.31
N ASP A 48 -16.60 -0.42 -3.01
CA ASP A 48 -16.96 -1.76 -3.45
C ASP A 48 -16.82 -2.75 -2.30
N VAL A 49 -17.82 -3.62 -2.16
CA VAL A 49 -18.00 -4.51 -1.02
C VAL A 49 -18.49 -5.88 -1.52
N LEU A 50 -18.05 -6.94 -0.87
CA LEU A 50 -18.56 -8.29 -1.15
C LEU A 50 -19.96 -8.47 -0.58
N VAL A 51 -20.85 -9.11 -1.34
CA VAL A 51 -22.22 -9.42 -0.90
C VAL A 51 -22.32 -10.90 -0.57
N ASN A 52 -23.03 -11.23 0.50
CA ASN A 52 -23.30 -12.61 0.86
C ASN A 52 -24.12 -13.30 -0.24
N PRO A 53 -23.59 -14.35 -0.92
CA PRO A 53 -24.29 -15.02 -2.02
C PRO A 53 -25.53 -15.80 -1.54
N ASN A 54 -25.64 -16.08 -0.24
CA ASN A 54 -26.78 -16.78 0.35
C ASN A 54 -27.99 -15.87 0.57
N VAL A 55 -27.82 -14.55 0.46
CA VAL A 55 -28.91 -13.58 0.60
C VAL A 55 -29.46 -13.24 -0.79
N GLY A 56 -30.06 -14.25 -1.41
CA GLY A 56 -31.07 -14.14 -2.46
C GLY A 56 -30.74 -13.29 -3.68
N THR A 57 -30.03 -13.86 -4.65
CA THR A 57 -30.27 -13.55 -6.08
C THR A 57 -30.47 -14.84 -6.87
N ASP A 58 -31.44 -15.66 -6.45
CA ASP A 58 -32.02 -16.68 -7.33
C ASP A 58 -32.71 -15.96 -8.50
N LEU A 59 -31.94 -15.63 -9.53
CA LEU A 59 -32.48 -15.17 -10.80
C LEU A 59 -33.01 -16.39 -11.56
N ALA A 60 -34.12 -16.20 -12.27
CA ALA A 60 -34.86 -17.27 -12.93
C ALA A 60 -33.96 -18.23 -13.73
N GLU A 61 -33.99 -19.52 -13.38
CA GLU A 61 -33.41 -20.58 -14.20
C GLU A 61 -34.29 -20.79 -15.43
N ALA A 62 -33.74 -20.61 -16.63
CA ALA A 62 -34.41 -20.94 -17.88
C ALA A 62 -33.44 -21.68 -18.81
N ASP A 63 -33.90 -22.79 -19.41
CA ASP A 63 -33.17 -23.58 -20.40
C ASP A 63 -31.74 -23.99 -20.00
N GLY A 64 -31.52 -24.34 -18.73
CA GLY A 64 -30.22 -24.80 -18.23
C GLY A 64 -29.16 -23.69 -18.08
N MET A 65 -29.55 -22.42 -18.23
CA MET A 65 -28.70 -21.27 -17.97
C MET A 65 -28.88 -20.80 -16.52
N LYS A 66 -27.76 -20.65 -15.81
CA LYS A 66 -27.70 -20.06 -14.48
C LYS A 66 -27.19 -18.63 -14.60
N LEU A 67 -28.04 -17.67 -14.21
CA LEU A 67 -27.65 -16.27 -14.14
C LEU A 67 -27.13 -16.00 -12.73
N SER A 68 -25.81 -15.82 -12.59
CA SER A 68 -25.17 -15.43 -11.33
C SER A 68 -24.93 -13.92 -11.34
N VAL A 69 -25.42 -13.22 -10.32
CA VAL A 69 -25.05 -11.81 -10.08
C VAL A 69 -23.62 -11.80 -9.53
N SER A 70 -22.79 -10.87 -10.02
CA SER A 70 -21.43 -10.68 -9.51
C SER A 70 -21.46 -10.48 -7.98
N GLU A 71 -20.60 -11.19 -7.25
CA GLU A 71 -20.47 -11.17 -5.78
C GLU A 71 -20.03 -9.81 -5.19
N SER A 72 -20.04 -8.74 -5.99
CA SER A 72 -19.61 -7.39 -5.61
C SER A 72 -20.75 -6.39 -5.76
N ALA A 73 -20.92 -5.53 -4.76
CA ALA A 73 -21.83 -4.39 -4.81
C ALA A 73 -21.13 -3.12 -4.34
N THR A 74 -21.55 -1.99 -4.88
CA THR A 74 -21.03 -0.68 -4.48
C THR A 74 -21.89 -0.11 -3.35
N LEU A 75 -21.33 -0.02 -2.14
CA LEU A 75 -21.89 0.72 -1.02
C LEU A 75 -21.80 2.22 -1.31
N LYS A 76 -22.95 2.90 -1.39
CA LYS A 76 -23.02 4.36 -1.55
C LYS A 76 -23.50 5.00 -0.26
N VAL A 77 -22.73 5.94 0.28
CA VAL A 77 -23.12 6.73 1.44
C VAL A 77 -23.47 8.14 0.94
N ALA A 78 -24.75 8.49 0.98
CA ALA A 78 -25.27 9.70 0.33
C ALA A 78 -24.94 11.00 1.09
N ASP A 79 -24.98 10.97 2.43
CA ASP A 79 -24.62 12.09 3.29
C ASP A 79 -23.80 11.57 4.48
N PRO A 80 -22.52 11.24 4.25
CA PRO A 80 -21.68 10.64 5.28
C PRO A 80 -21.39 11.67 6.36
N SER A 81 -21.67 11.30 7.60
CA SER A 81 -21.19 11.99 8.80
C SER A 81 -19.66 12.02 8.85
N LEU A 82 -19.08 12.88 9.70
CA LEU A 82 -17.63 12.97 9.87
C LEU A 82 -16.99 11.59 10.18
N GLY A 83 -17.63 10.81 11.05
CA GLY A 83 -17.14 9.47 11.40
C GLY A 83 -17.12 8.52 10.20
N GLU A 84 -18.18 8.53 9.39
CA GLU A 84 -18.26 7.71 8.18
C GLU A 84 -17.23 8.14 7.13
N ARG A 85 -17.00 9.44 6.94
CA ARG A 85 -15.95 9.94 6.04
C ARG A 85 -14.57 9.46 6.47
N VAL A 86 -14.28 9.52 7.77
CA VAL A 86 -13.03 8.99 8.31
C VAL A 86 -12.93 7.49 8.04
N LEU A 87 -13.97 6.70 8.30
CA LEU A 87 -13.95 5.25 8.03
C LEU A 87 -13.79 4.92 6.54
N LEU A 88 -14.36 5.74 5.66
CA LEU A 88 -14.26 5.59 4.22
C LEU A 88 -12.84 5.83 3.70
N ASP A 89 -12.17 6.86 4.21
CA ASP A 89 -10.86 7.31 3.72
C ASP A 89 -9.67 6.73 4.50
N LEU A 90 -9.89 6.21 5.71
CA LEU A 90 -8.82 5.72 6.58
C LEU A 90 -7.93 4.63 5.93
N PRO A 91 -8.47 3.63 5.20
CA PRO A 91 -7.62 2.66 4.50
C PRO A 91 -6.71 3.31 3.45
N ALA A 92 -7.25 4.24 2.65
CA ALA A 92 -6.47 4.94 1.63
C ALA A 92 -5.36 5.79 2.24
N VAL A 93 -5.67 6.55 3.31
CA VAL A 93 -4.68 7.37 4.03
C VAL A 93 -3.61 6.50 4.67
N PHE A 94 -3.99 5.38 5.29
CA PHE A 94 -3.04 4.42 5.86
C PHE A 94 -2.06 3.91 4.80
N TYR A 95 -2.57 3.47 3.65
CA TYR A 95 -1.75 2.95 2.56
C TYR A 95 -0.80 4.02 1.98
N ALA A 96 -1.31 5.24 1.76
CA ALA A 96 -0.53 6.36 1.28
C ALA A 96 0.64 6.71 2.21
N VAL A 97 0.41 6.71 3.53
CA VAL A 97 1.47 6.96 4.52
C VAL A 97 2.58 5.90 4.42
N LEU A 98 2.23 4.62 4.24
CA LEU A 98 3.22 3.56 4.07
C LEU A 98 4.03 3.74 2.78
N ILE A 99 3.39 4.11 1.67
CA ILE A 99 4.10 4.40 0.41
C ILE A 99 5.05 5.57 0.58
N LEU A 100 4.59 6.69 1.16
CA LEU A 100 5.41 7.88 1.38
C LEU A 100 6.63 7.57 2.24
N LEU A 101 6.47 6.73 3.28
CA LEU A 101 7.58 6.28 4.11
C LEU A 101 8.56 5.39 3.33
N GLY A 102 8.05 4.50 2.47
CA GLY A 102 8.85 3.69 1.55
C GLY A 102 9.66 4.54 0.58
N ILE A 103 9.03 5.51 -0.07
CA ILE A 103 9.69 6.48 -0.98
C ILE A 103 10.75 7.28 -0.21
N TYR A 104 10.46 7.72 1.01
CA TYR A 104 11.42 8.41 1.84
C TYR A 104 12.66 7.54 2.15
N TRP A 105 12.49 6.27 2.49
CA TRP A 105 13.61 5.36 2.70
C TRP A 105 14.39 5.06 1.42
N LEU A 106 13.72 4.91 0.28
CA LEU A 106 14.36 4.81 -1.03
C LEU A 106 15.18 6.07 -1.35
N PHE A 107 14.65 7.25 -1.06
CA PHE A 107 15.36 8.52 -1.24
C PHE A 107 16.63 8.56 -0.39
N LEU A 108 16.57 8.11 0.86
CA LEU A 108 17.75 8.04 1.72
C LEU A 108 18.82 7.06 1.21
N VAL A 109 18.42 5.95 0.58
CA VAL A 109 19.32 4.99 -0.08
C VAL A 109 19.91 5.58 -1.37
N ALA A 110 19.09 6.22 -2.21
CA ALA A 110 19.55 6.90 -3.42
C ALA A 110 20.58 7.99 -3.11
N ARG A 111 20.40 8.71 -2.00
CA ARG A 111 21.34 9.73 -1.54
C ARG A 111 22.70 9.16 -1.13
N THR A 112 22.73 8.01 -0.44
CA THR A 112 24.01 7.37 -0.04
C THR A 112 24.73 6.77 -1.25
N LEU A 113 23.99 6.20 -2.20
CA LEU A 113 24.52 5.78 -3.50
C LEU A 113 25.14 6.95 -4.26
N GLY A 114 24.45 8.09 -4.33
CA GLY A 114 24.94 9.31 -4.97
C GLY A 114 26.18 9.93 -4.32
N ALA A 115 26.35 9.70 -3.01
CA ALA A 115 27.55 10.10 -2.27
C ALA A 115 28.74 9.15 -2.49
N GLY A 116 28.55 8.05 -3.24
CA GLY A 116 29.58 7.05 -3.50
C GLY A 116 29.72 5.99 -2.40
N ASP A 117 28.76 5.92 -1.46
CA ASP A 117 28.77 4.95 -0.35
C ASP A 117 27.55 4.00 -0.41
N PRO A 118 27.55 3.04 -1.35
CA PRO A 118 26.46 2.05 -1.49
C PRO A 118 26.27 1.20 -0.23
N PHE A 119 27.37 0.88 0.46
CA PHE A 119 27.40 0.01 1.64
C PHE A 119 27.37 0.80 2.96
N ALA A 120 26.76 1.98 2.96
CA ALA A 120 26.51 2.70 4.20
C ALA A 120 25.76 1.77 5.19
N PRO A 121 26.21 1.61 6.46
CA PRO A 121 25.63 0.66 7.41
C PRO A 121 24.13 0.83 7.68
N ARG A 122 23.57 2.00 7.37
CA ARG A 122 22.14 2.31 7.50
C ARG A 122 21.28 1.79 6.33
N ASN A 123 21.85 1.55 5.16
CA ASN A 123 21.11 1.11 3.97
C ASN A 123 20.42 -0.27 4.16
N PRO A 124 21.07 -1.30 4.73
CA PRO A 124 20.40 -2.56 5.05
C PRO A 124 19.14 -2.38 5.90
N PHE A 125 19.23 -1.57 6.97
CA PHE A 125 18.08 -1.31 7.85
C PHE A 125 16.94 -0.58 7.15
N ARG A 126 17.25 0.35 6.24
CA ARG A 126 16.24 1.03 5.41
C ARG A 126 15.53 0.05 4.48
N LEU A 127 16.28 -0.85 3.84
CA LEU A 127 15.73 -1.86 2.94
C LEU A 127 14.88 -2.90 3.68
N PHE A 128 15.34 -3.38 4.85
CA PHE A 128 14.51 -4.22 5.73
C PHE A 128 13.25 -3.50 6.19
N GLY A 129 13.36 -2.21 6.50
CA GLY A 129 12.22 -1.36 6.76
C GLY A 129 11.22 -1.38 5.60
N ILE A 130 11.67 -1.15 4.36
CA ILE A 130 10.80 -1.18 3.18
C ILE A 130 10.12 -2.55 3.04
N ALA A 131 10.84 -3.66 3.23
CA ALA A 131 10.26 -5.00 3.23
C ALA A 131 9.17 -5.13 4.31
N ALA A 132 9.40 -4.62 5.52
CA ALA A 132 8.41 -4.62 6.58
C ALA A 132 7.17 -3.76 6.24
N LEU A 133 7.34 -2.59 5.61
CA LEU A 133 6.22 -1.77 5.16
C LEU A 133 5.37 -2.48 4.11
N ILE A 134 5.97 -3.24 3.20
CA ILE A 134 5.23 -4.04 2.22
C ILE A 134 4.37 -5.09 2.93
N VAL A 135 4.94 -5.82 3.90
CA VAL A 135 4.20 -6.81 4.70
C VAL A 135 3.05 -6.14 5.46
N VAL A 136 3.34 -5.05 6.18
CA VAL A 136 2.35 -4.30 6.95
C VAL A 136 1.25 -3.73 6.06
N GLY A 137 1.59 -3.20 4.89
CA GLY A 137 0.61 -2.69 3.93
C GLY A 137 -0.28 -3.81 3.38
N THR A 138 0.29 -4.97 3.07
CA THR A 138 -0.45 -6.11 2.52
C THR A 138 -1.53 -6.62 3.47
N PHE A 139 -1.18 -6.83 4.74
CA PHE A 139 -2.15 -7.31 5.73
C PHE A 139 -3.01 -6.18 6.29
N GLY A 140 -2.41 -5.01 6.51
CA GLY A 140 -3.05 -3.86 7.12
C GLY A 140 -4.16 -3.28 6.25
N ASP A 141 -3.97 -3.18 4.93
CA ASP A 141 -4.98 -2.66 4.00
C ASP A 141 -6.26 -3.49 4.02
N SER A 142 -6.12 -4.81 3.84
CA SER A 142 -7.26 -5.73 3.82
C SER A 142 -7.99 -5.80 5.16
N LEU A 143 -7.23 -5.85 6.27
CA LEU A 143 -7.81 -5.81 7.62
C LEU A 143 -8.54 -4.50 7.89
N LEU A 144 -7.93 -3.36 7.57
CA LEU A 144 -8.49 -2.04 7.84
C LEU A 144 -9.72 -1.79 6.96
N THR A 145 -9.69 -2.21 5.70
CA THR A 145 -10.85 -2.18 4.80
C THR A 145 -11.98 -3.04 5.33
N GLY A 146 -11.71 -4.28 5.77
CA GLY A 146 -12.72 -5.14 6.37
C GLY A 146 -13.34 -4.54 7.64
N ILE A 147 -12.50 -4.03 8.55
CA ILE A 147 -12.95 -3.43 9.82
C ILE A 147 -13.79 -2.18 9.57
N THR A 148 -13.29 -1.26 8.74
CA THR A 148 -14.00 0.00 8.46
C THR A 148 -15.31 -0.25 7.71
N THR A 149 -15.35 -1.23 6.79
CA THR A 149 -16.57 -1.61 6.08
C THR A 149 -17.59 -2.22 7.04
N HIS A 150 -17.17 -3.13 7.92
CA HIS A 150 -18.04 -3.68 8.95
C HIS A 150 -18.59 -2.59 9.87
N GLN A 151 -17.77 -1.63 10.29
CA GLN A 151 -18.22 -0.50 11.10
C GLN A 151 -19.20 0.42 10.37
N LEU A 152 -19.08 0.60 9.05
CA LEU A 152 -20.01 1.39 8.26
C LEU A 152 -21.40 0.75 8.14
N VAL A 153 -21.48 -0.59 8.11
CA VAL A 153 -22.77 -1.30 7.96
C VAL A 153 -23.37 -1.75 9.30
N ALA A 154 -22.59 -1.76 10.38
CA ALA A 154 -23.02 -2.20 11.70
C ALA A 154 -24.25 -1.41 12.20
N GLY A 155 -25.27 -2.13 12.67
CA GLY A 155 -26.53 -1.55 13.15
C GLY A 155 -27.50 -1.11 12.05
N THR A 156 -27.20 -1.40 10.78
CA THR A 156 -28.09 -1.16 9.64
C THR A 156 -28.70 -2.47 9.12
N SER A 157 -29.74 -2.38 8.28
CA SER A 157 -30.29 -3.56 7.59
C SER A 157 -29.31 -4.21 6.59
N LEU A 158 -28.18 -3.56 6.29
CA LEU A 158 -27.15 -4.07 5.38
C LEU A 158 -26.13 -4.99 6.06
N GLU A 159 -26.08 -5.01 7.40
CA GLU A 159 -25.11 -5.81 8.16
C GLU A 159 -25.17 -7.31 7.81
N GLU A 160 -26.38 -7.86 7.65
CA GLU A 160 -26.57 -9.27 7.30
C GLU A 160 -26.17 -9.60 5.84
N HIS A 161 -26.08 -8.59 4.99
CA HIS A 161 -25.80 -8.71 3.56
C HIS A 161 -24.32 -8.51 3.22
N VAL A 162 -23.57 -7.84 4.11
CA VAL A 162 -22.16 -7.49 3.95
C VAL A 162 -21.33 -8.26 4.99
N PRO A 163 -20.84 -9.47 4.64
CA PRO A 163 -20.03 -10.25 5.56
C PRO A 163 -18.68 -9.57 5.79
N PHE A 164 -18.12 -9.74 6.98
CA PHE A 164 -16.71 -9.41 7.21
C PHE A 164 -15.83 -10.33 6.36
N SER A 165 -15.08 -9.74 5.43
CA SER A 165 -14.20 -10.46 4.53
C SER A 165 -12.82 -9.79 4.49
N VAL A 166 -11.78 -10.61 4.43
CA VAL A 166 -10.41 -10.15 4.29
C VAL A 166 -9.75 -11.00 3.20
N ASP A 167 -9.26 -10.34 2.16
CA ASP A 167 -8.54 -10.99 1.07
C ASP A 167 -7.03 -10.76 1.22
N PHE A 168 -6.25 -11.82 1.08
CA PHE A 168 -4.80 -11.76 1.22
C PHE A 168 -4.12 -12.27 -0.05
N SER A 169 -3.40 -11.38 -0.71
CA SER A 169 -2.48 -11.76 -1.77
C SER A 169 -1.11 -12.14 -1.20
N PHE A 170 -0.58 -13.28 -1.62
CA PHE A 170 0.78 -13.71 -1.27
C PHE A 170 1.86 -13.06 -2.14
N LEU A 171 1.50 -12.49 -3.28
CA LEU A 171 2.47 -11.92 -4.22
C LEU A 171 3.29 -10.77 -3.59
N PRO A 172 2.70 -9.81 -2.86
CA PRO A 172 3.46 -8.79 -2.13
C PRO A 172 4.45 -9.36 -1.10
N LEU A 173 4.16 -10.52 -0.50
CA LEU A 173 5.08 -11.16 0.45
C LEU A 173 6.34 -11.68 -0.24
N VAL A 174 6.19 -12.18 -1.48
CA VAL A 174 7.36 -12.54 -2.30
C VAL A 174 8.19 -11.29 -2.59
N VAL A 175 7.56 -10.16 -2.93
CA VAL A 175 8.27 -8.89 -3.15
C VAL A 175 8.99 -8.44 -1.88
N ALA A 176 8.33 -8.50 -0.72
CA ALA A 176 8.94 -8.18 0.56
C ALA A 176 10.14 -9.08 0.88
N ALA A 177 10.03 -10.38 0.62
CA ALA A 177 11.11 -11.34 0.80
C ALA A 177 12.30 -11.04 -0.13
N LEU A 178 12.04 -10.65 -1.38
CA LEU A 178 13.10 -10.23 -2.31
C LEU A 178 13.79 -8.95 -1.84
N VAL A 179 13.04 -7.95 -1.38
CA VAL A 179 13.63 -6.71 -0.83
C VAL A 179 14.45 -7.00 0.43
N ALA A 180 13.98 -7.89 1.31
CA ALA A 180 14.72 -8.34 2.49
C ALA A 180 16.01 -9.10 2.11
N ALA A 181 15.97 -9.93 1.06
CA ALA A 181 17.16 -10.61 0.55
C ALA A 181 18.20 -9.61 0.01
N VAL A 182 17.76 -8.55 -0.68
CA VAL A 182 18.64 -7.45 -1.10
C VAL A 182 19.22 -6.73 0.13
N ALA A 183 18.40 -6.46 1.15
CA ALA A 183 18.87 -5.86 2.40
C ALA A 183 19.98 -6.70 3.06
N GLU A 184 19.81 -8.02 3.08
CA GLU A 184 20.79 -8.95 3.63
C GLU A 184 22.09 -8.97 2.83
N ALA A 185 22.01 -8.94 1.49
CA ALA A 185 23.20 -8.83 0.64
C ALA A 185 23.99 -7.54 0.94
N PHE A 186 23.31 -6.42 1.16
CA PHE A 186 23.95 -5.17 1.59
C PHE A 186 24.58 -5.30 2.98
N ARG A 187 23.92 -5.98 3.93
CA ARG A 187 24.44 -6.22 5.29
C ARG A 187 25.73 -7.03 5.26
N ILE A 188 25.77 -8.10 4.46
CA ILE A 188 26.97 -8.91 4.24
C ILE A 188 28.07 -8.05 3.60
N GLY A 189 27.74 -7.24 2.60
CA GLY A 189 28.68 -6.32 1.96
C GLY A 189 29.31 -5.30 2.92
N VAL A 190 28.51 -4.73 3.83
CA VAL A 190 28.99 -3.83 4.90
C VAL A 190 30.00 -4.56 5.79
N ARG A 191 29.67 -5.77 6.24
CA ARG A 191 30.55 -6.57 7.11
C ARG A 191 31.88 -6.92 6.44
N LEU A 192 31.84 -7.33 5.16
CA LEU A 192 33.07 -7.63 4.40
C LEU A 192 33.97 -6.41 4.25
N ARG A 193 33.39 -5.22 4.09
CA ARG A 193 34.15 -3.97 4.05
C ARG A 193 34.84 -3.69 5.39
N GLU A 194 34.11 -3.81 6.49
CA GLU A 194 34.68 -3.64 7.85
C GLU A 194 35.83 -4.61 8.11
N ASP A 195 35.67 -5.88 7.71
CA ASP A 195 36.70 -6.91 7.86
C ASP A 195 37.96 -6.62 7.03
N THR A 196 37.84 -5.94 5.88
CA THR A 196 39.00 -5.59 5.03
C THR A 196 39.70 -4.31 5.47
N GLU A 197 38.97 -3.32 5.98
CA GLU A 197 39.55 -2.10 6.54
C GLU A 197 40.30 -2.37 7.86
N GLY A 198 39.95 -3.43 8.60
CA GLY A 198 40.63 -3.86 9.82
C GLY A 198 41.93 -4.68 9.62
N LEU A 199 42.32 -4.98 8.38
CA LEU A 199 43.51 -5.77 8.04
C LEU A 199 44.70 -4.93 7.57
N VAL A 200 44.59 -3.60 7.58
CA VAL A 200 45.63 -2.64 7.14
C VAL A 200 46.19 -1.86 8.32
#